data_AF-A0A8H3CH12-F1
#
_entry.id   AF-A0A8H3CH12-F1
#
_cell.length_a   1.000
_cell.length_b   1.000
_cell.length_c   1.000
_cell.angle_alpha   90.00
_cell.angle_beta   90.00
_cell.angle_gamma   90.00
#
_symmetry.space_group_name_H-M   'P 1'
#
loop_
_entity.id
_entity.type
_entity.pdbx_description
1 polymer ?
#
loop_
_entity_poly.entity_id
_entity_poly.type
_entity_poly.pdbx_seq_one_letter_code
_entity_poly.pdbx_strand_id
1 'polypeptide(L)'
;RLQQLATKAVHARIGHLYPRASDRFSVEAFWITIEILMVLGLGISKACEQIWQRNIPRANTTPLDHFTDFLLLRASKDAETAYRLANESKSLDKALICRVLVLQTQYEHALHKCRVAIRNGSLLNRETRNEYSDLCTRSVEQIRDLQASVSQAIPRESVPGESDMKAEWVGVYFVHPTQIILEAWNDLGRAIQNDLPAWRLERVDGGQLVIWHPLIQEAAAENRESHTEHFYQCPRGHPYTRGECASVLGRIWCPECGITVGYSD
;
A
#
# COMPACT_ATOMS: atom_id res chain seq x y z
N ARG A 1 -27.41 -5.62 2.15
CA ARG A 1 -28.13 -5.19 0.91
C ARG A 1 -29.35 -4.32 1.24
N LEU A 2 -30.31 -4.79 2.04
CA LEU A 2 -31.47 -3.98 2.48
C LEU A 2 -31.07 -2.72 3.27
N GLN A 3 -30.07 -2.85 4.14
CA GLN A 3 -29.54 -1.73 4.93
C GLN A 3 -28.94 -0.65 4.02
N GLN A 4 -28.06 -1.01 3.06
CA GLN A 4 -27.52 -0.08 2.06
C GLN A 4 -28.62 0.61 1.21
N LEU A 5 -29.69 -0.10 0.86
CA LEU A 5 -30.83 0.46 0.12
C LEU A 5 -31.66 1.43 0.97
N ALA A 6 -31.89 1.08 2.24
CA ALA A 6 -32.58 1.93 3.20
C ALA A 6 -31.76 3.20 3.49
N THR A 7 -30.44 3.06 3.67
CA THR A 7 -29.52 4.17 3.80
C THR A 7 -29.62 5.07 2.57
N LYS A 8 -29.48 4.56 1.34
CA LYS A 8 -29.61 5.37 0.11
C LYS A 8 -30.95 6.11 0.00
N ALA A 9 -32.06 5.47 0.36
CA ALA A 9 -33.40 6.09 0.30
C ALA A 9 -33.60 7.21 1.32
N VAL A 10 -33.02 7.07 2.52
CA VAL A 10 -33.02 8.10 3.56
C VAL A 10 -32.19 9.32 3.14
N HIS A 11 -31.04 9.12 2.50
CA HIS A 11 -30.17 10.22 2.03
C HIS A 11 -30.83 11.05 0.92
N ALA A 12 -31.51 10.40 -0.03
CA ALA A 12 -32.23 11.09 -1.09
C ALA A 12 -33.37 12.00 -0.56
N ARG A 13 -33.92 11.69 0.62
CA ARG A 13 -35.03 12.45 1.23
C ARG A 13 -34.58 13.57 2.17
N ILE A 14 -33.43 13.45 2.82
CA ILE A 14 -32.97 14.41 3.84
C ILE A 14 -31.98 15.43 3.25
N GLY A 15 -31.44 15.20 2.05
CA GLY A 15 -30.48 16.11 1.41
C GLY A 15 -29.09 16.09 2.05
N HIS A 16 -28.86 15.25 3.07
CA HIS A 16 -27.53 14.99 3.59
C HIS A 16 -26.71 14.14 2.60
N LEU A 17 -25.50 14.61 2.31
CA LEU A 17 -24.49 13.86 1.57
C LEU A 17 -24.26 12.49 2.27
N TYR A 18 -24.08 11.42 1.49
CA TYR A 18 -23.72 10.10 2.02
C TYR A 18 -22.56 10.25 3.04
N PRO A 19 -22.60 9.57 4.21
CA PRO A 19 -21.55 9.69 5.22
C PRO A 19 -20.29 9.01 4.70
N ARG A 20 -19.51 9.75 3.89
CA ARG A 20 -18.15 9.41 3.45
C ARG A 20 -17.22 9.13 4.63
N ALA A 21 -17.62 9.52 5.83
CA ALA A 21 -16.95 9.20 7.06
C ALA A 21 -16.84 7.70 7.33
N SER A 22 -17.86 6.91 7.02
CA SER A 22 -17.80 5.46 7.22
C SER A 22 -16.76 4.79 6.31
N ASP A 23 -16.65 5.26 5.06
CA ASP A 23 -15.69 4.73 4.08
C ASP A 23 -14.25 5.09 4.45
N ARG A 24 -14.01 6.31 4.95
CA ARG A 24 -12.68 6.76 5.41
C ARG A 24 -12.11 5.85 6.50
N PHE A 25 -12.83 5.68 7.61
CA PHE A 25 -12.34 4.86 8.71
C PHE A 25 -12.26 3.38 8.34
N SER A 26 -13.10 2.93 7.40
CA SER A 26 -12.97 1.58 6.83
C SER A 26 -11.64 1.40 6.12
N VAL A 27 -11.20 2.36 5.30
CA VAL A 27 -9.89 2.34 4.62
C VAL A 27 -8.75 2.29 5.63
N GLU A 28 -8.81 3.12 6.68
CA GLU A 28 -7.77 3.14 7.72
C GLU A 28 -7.73 1.84 8.53
N ALA A 29 -8.88 1.22 8.81
CA ALA A 29 -8.95 -0.10 9.44
C ALA A 29 -8.35 -1.20 8.55
N PHE A 30 -8.53 -1.12 7.23
CA PHE A 30 -7.85 -2.00 6.29
C PHE A 30 -6.34 -1.85 6.39
N TRP A 31 -5.81 -0.61 6.48
CA TRP A 31 -4.36 -0.40 6.62
C TRP A 31 -3.79 -1.16 7.82
N ILE A 32 -4.44 -1.09 8.99
CA ILE A 32 -4.04 -1.83 10.21
C ILE A 32 -4.01 -3.34 9.94
N THR A 33 -5.08 -3.85 9.35
CA THR A 33 -5.22 -5.28 9.11
C THR A 33 -4.15 -5.77 8.13
N ILE A 34 -3.89 -5.00 7.06
CA ILE A 34 -2.84 -5.29 6.08
C ILE A 34 -1.47 -5.34 6.76
N GLU A 35 -1.15 -4.37 7.62
CA GLU A 35 0.13 -4.37 8.34
C GLU A 35 0.30 -5.62 9.20
N ILE A 36 -0.72 -5.98 10.00
CA ILE A 36 -0.65 -7.18 10.84
C ILE A 36 -0.38 -8.42 9.99
N LEU A 37 -1.10 -8.57 8.87
CA LEU A 37 -0.92 -9.67 7.94
C LEU A 37 0.48 -9.68 7.32
N MET A 38 1.00 -8.51 6.94
CA MET A 38 2.33 -8.35 6.35
C MET A 38 3.44 -8.67 7.34
N VAL A 39 3.39 -8.13 8.55
CA VAL A 39 4.38 -8.40 9.61
C VAL A 39 4.42 -9.89 9.94
N LEU A 40 3.26 -10.53 10.10
CA LEU A 40 3.17 -11.96 10.35
C LEU A 40 3.69 -12.79 9.17
N GLY A 41 3.23 -12.49 7.95
CA GLY A 41 3.63 -13.21 6.73
C GLY A 41 5.13 -13.09 6.46
N LEU A 42 5.70 -11.89 6.54
CA LEU A 42 7.13 -11.66 6.33
C LEU A 42 7.98 -12.31 7.42
N GLY A 43 7.54 -12.24 8.68
CA GLY A 43 8.21 -12.91 9.79
C GLY A 43 8.28 -14.43 9.59
N ILE A 44 7.16 -15.05 9.22
CA ILE A 44 7.11 -16.49 8.95
C ILE A 44 7.92 -16.84 7.69
N SER A 45 7.83 -16.04 6.62
CA SER A 45 8.64 -16.22 5.41
C SER A 45 10.13 -16.23 5.75
N LYS A 46 10.58 -15.27 6.57
CA LYS A 46 11.98 -15.15 6.96
C LYS A 46 12.41 -16.32 7.85
N ALA A 47 11.55 -16.76 8.77
CA ALA A 47 11.81 -17.94 9.58
C ALA A 47 11.97 -19.20 8.70
N CYS A 48 11.11 -19.38 7.69
CA CYS A 48 11.20 -20.50 6.76
C CYS A 48 12.49 -20.48 5.93
N GLU A 49 12.93 -19.29 5.51
CA GLU A 49 14.22 -19.09 4.83
C GLU A 49 15.38 -19.52 5.75
N GLN A 50 15.41 -19.04 7.00
CA GLN A 50 16.46 -19.39 7.97
C GLN A 50 16.51 -20.89 8.31
N ILE A 51 15.35 -21.55 8.40
CA ILE A 51 15.26 -23.00 8.63
C ILE A 51 15.87 -23.77 7.46
N TRP A 52 15.57 -23.34 6.24
CA TRP A 52 16.10 -23.95 5.03
C TRP A 52 17.63 -23.75 4.92
N GLN A 53 18.10 -22.52 5.12
CA GLN A 53 19.52 -22.15 5.11
C GLN A 53 20.36 -22.99 6.09
N ARG A 54 19.86 -23.19 7.30
CA ARG A 54 20.54 -24.00 8.34
C ARG A 54 20.47 -25.51 8.10
N ASN A 55 19.81 -25.96 7.03
CA ASN A 55 19.60 -27.37 6.69
C ASN A 55 19.11 -28.20 7.91
N ILE A 56 18.16 -27.66 8.68
CA ILE A 56 17.69 -28.30 9.91
C ILE A 56 17.05 -29.66 9.56
N PRO A 57 17.56 -30.79 10.08
CA PRO A 57 17.03 -32.11 9.76
C PRO A 57 15.55 -32.24 10.12
N ARG A 58 14.74 -32.81 9.22
CA ARG A 58 13.29 -33.06 9.38
C ARG A 58 12.40 -31.80 9.50
N ALA A 59 12.94 -30.61 9.31
CA ALA A 59 12.12 -29.40 9.29
C ALA A 59 11.30 -29.33 7.99
N ASN A 60 9.99 -29.55 8.09
CA ASN A 60 9.07 -29.35 6.97
C ASN A 60 8.47 -27.93 7.05
N THR A 61 8.92 -27.03 6.18
CA THR A 61 8.39 -25.65 6.13
C THR A 61 7.11 -25.54 5.30
N THR A 62 6.73 -26.55 4.52
CA THR A 62 5.63 -26.45 3.55
C THR A 62 4.30 -25.95 4.16
N PRO A 63 3.86 -26.41 5.34
CA PRO A 63 2.67 -25.86 5.98
C PRO A 63 2.79 -24.36 6.30
N LEU A 64 3.97 -23.92 6.75
CA LEU A 64 4.25 -22.52 7.04
C LEU A 64 4.36 -21.67 5.77
N ASP A 65 4.87 -22.25 4.68
CA ASP A 65 4.91 -21.59 3.37
C ASP A 65 3.50 -21.36 2.84
N HIS A 66 2.61 -22.35 2.90
CA HIS A 66 1.21 -22.18 2.51
C HIS A 66 0.48 -21.16 3.40
N PHE A 67 0.75 -21.17 4.70
CA PHE A 67 0.16 -20.19 5.60
C PHE A 67 0.68 -18.77 5.32
N THR A 68 1.97 -18.63 5.01
CA THR A 68 2.58 -17.35 4.60
C THR A 68 1.98 -16.85 3.29
N ASP A 69 1.85 -17.72 2.29
CA ASP A 69 1.21 -17.41 1.00
C ASP A 69 -0.22 -16.90 1.22
N PHE A 70 -0.99 -17.56 2.09
CA PHE A 70 -2.34 -17.11 2.47
C PHE A 70 -2.34 -15.70 3.09
N LEU A 71 -1.45 -15.43 4.06
CA LEU A 71 -1.39 -14.12 4.74
C LEU A 71 -1.03 -12.99 3.77
N LEU A 72 0.01 -13.20 2.96
CA LEU A 72 0.50 -12.19 2.01
C LEU A 72 -0.48 -11.96 0.86
N LEU A 73 -1.10 -13.03 0.33
CA LEU A 73 -2.16 -12.91 -0.67
C LEU A 73 -3.36 -12.16 -0.08
N ARG A 74 -3.74 -12.46 1.16
CA ARG A 74 -4.84 -11.77 1.82
C ARG A 74 -4.55 -10.28 2.00
N ALA A 75 -3.35 -9.94 2.47
CA ALA A 75 -2.91 -8.55 2.60
C ALA A 75 -3.00 -7.80 1.26
N SER A 76 -2.57 -8.44 0.17
CA SER A 76 -2.67 -7.86 -1.18
C SER A 76 -4.12 -7.63 -1.62
N LYS A 77 -5.03 -8.57 -1.35
CA LYS A 77 -6.46 -8.42 -1.67
C LYS A 77 -7.18 -7.39 -0.80
N ASP A 78 -6.78 -7.27 0.46
CA ASP A 78 -7.29 -6.23 1.34
C ASP A 78 -6.77 -4.85 0.91
N ALA A 79 -5.52 -4.73 0.45
CA ALA A 79 -4.99 -3.49 -0.12
C ALA A 79 -5.74 -3.06 -1.40
N GLU A 80 -6.03 -3.99 -2.31
CA GLU A 80 -6.87 -3.72 -3.49
C GLU A 80 -8.27 -3.22 -3.10
N THR A 81 -8.83 -3.79 -2.03
CA THR A 81 -10.15 -3.41 -1.53
C THR A 81 -10.13 -2.02 -0.88
N ALA A 82 -9.12 -1.73 -0.07
CA ALA A 82 -8.90 -0.41 0.52
C ALA A 82 -8.73 0.67 -0.56
N TYR A 83 -7.97 0.38 -1.62
CA TYR A 83 -7.84 1.27 -2.77
C TYR A 83 -9.17 1.58 -3.44
N ARG A 84 -10.00 0.57 -3.70
CA ARG A 84 -11.34 0.80 -4.30
C ARG A 84 -12.19 1.70 -3.41
N LEU A 85 -12.23 1.43 -2.10
CA LEU A 85 -13.02 2.23 -1.16
C LEU A 85 -12.52 3.68 -1.09
N ALA A 86 -11.20 3.90 -1.06
CA ALA A 86 -10.60 5.23 -1.07
C ALA A 86 -10.92 6.00 -2.37
N ASN A 87 -10.87 5.30 -3.51
CA ASN A 87 -11.19 5.88 -4.81
C ASN A 87 -12.69 6.23 -4.93
N GLU A 88 -13.58 5.34 -4.46
CA GLU A 88 -15.03 5.57 -4.43
C GLU A 88 -15.44 6.71 -3.49
N SER A 89 -14.71 6.88 -2.37
CA SER A 89 -14.93 7.98 -1.43
C SER A 89 -14.39 9.33 -1.90
N LYS A 90 -13.70 9.35 -3.06
CA LYS A 90 -13.03 10.53 -3.65
C LYS A 90 -11.95 11.15 -2.75
N SER A 91 -11.31 10.31 -1.93
CA SER A 91 -10.11 10.66 -1.17
C SER A 91 -8.88 10.39 -2.03
N LEU A 92 -8.32 11.44 -2.64
CA LEU A 92 -7.16 11.29 -3.53
C LEU A 92 -5.94 10.77 -2.77
N ASP A 93 -5.67 11.36 -1.62
CA ASP A 93 -4.46 11.09 -0.84
C ASP A 93 -4.50 9.66 -0.28
N LYS A 94 -5.64 9.22 0.27
CA LYS A 94 -5.79 7.83 0.71
C LYS A 94 -5.76 6.85 -0.45
N ALA A 95 -6.29 7.22 -1.62
CA ALA A 95 -6.22 6.38 -2.80
C ALA A 95 -4.77 6.20 -3.28
N LEU A 96 -3.95 7.25 -3.26
CA LEU A 96 -2.51 7.17 -3.58
C LEU A 96 -1.76 6.29 -2.59
N ILE A 97 -1.98 6.47 -1.28
CA ILE A 97 -1.44 5.62 -0.22
C ILE A 97 -1.82 4.15 -0.46
N CYS A 98 -3.10 3.87 -0.74
CA CYS A 98 -3.54 2.50 -0.99
C CYS A 98 -2.91 1.89 -2.25
N ARG A 99 -2.62 2.70 -3.28
CA ARG A 99 -1.88 2.21 -4.45
C ARG A 99 -0.47 1.78 -4.08
N VAL A 100 0.22 2.53 -3.22
CA VAL A 100 1.53 2.12 -2.71
C VAL A 100 1.43 0.82 -1.91
N LEU A 101 0.43 0.65 -1.02
CA LEU A 101 0.20 -0.63 -0.32
C LEU A 101 -0.01 -1.79 -1.29
N VAL A 102 -0.83 -1.60 -2.32
CA VAL A 102 -1.07 -2.63 -3.34
C VAL A 102 0.25 -3.07 -3.96
N LEU A 103 1.09 -2.12 -4.37
CA LEU A 103 2.39 -2.43 -4.98
C LEU A 103 3.34 -3.16 -4.02
N GLN A 104 3.47 -2.69 -2.77
CA GLN A 104 4.34 -3.31 -1.77
C GLN A 104 3.89 -4.74 -1.46
N THR A 105 2.60 -4.93 -1.16
CA THR A 105 2.04 -6.25 -0.81
C THR A 105 2.16 -7.24 -1.96
N GLN A 106 1.96 -6.79 -3.21
CA GLN A 106 2.15 -7.63 -4.40
C GLN A 106 3.61 -8.03 -4.59
N TYR A 107 4.55 -7.10 -4.41
CA TYR A 107 5.98 -7.41 -4.48
C TYR A 107 6.39 -8.44 -3.43
N GLU A 108 6.03 -8.22 -2.17
CA GLU A 108 6.40 -9.12 -1.07
C GLU A 108 5.78 -10.51 -1.22
N HIS A 109 4.54 -10.59 -1.70
CA HIS A 109 3.90 -11.85 -2.04
C HIS A 109 4.65 -12.58 -3.15
N ALA A 110 5.01 -11.87 -4.23
CA ALA A 110 5.79 -12.44 -5.32
C ALA A 110 7.18 -12.91 -4.86
N LEU A 111 7.86 -12.11 -4.05
CA LEU A 111 9.16 -12.45 -3.46
C LEU A 111 9.08 -13.72 -2.62
N HIS A 112 8.04 -13.87 -1.78
CA HIS A 112 7.81 -15.10 -1.04
C HIS A 112 7.64 -16.30 -1.97
N LYS A 113 6.80 -16.18 -3.01
CA LYS A 113 6.62 -17.24 -4.01
C LYS A 113 7.92 -17.59 -4.73
N CYS A 114 8.77 -16.61 -5.03
CA CYS A 114 10.11 -16.84 -5.59
C CYS A 114 10.98 -17.66 -4.63
N ARG A 115 11.03 -17.29 -3.34
CA ARG A 115 11.79 -18.04 -2.30
C ARG A 115 11.34 -19.51 -2.24
N VAL A 116 10.03 -19.76 -2.22
CA VAL A 116 9.47 -21.11 -2.23
C VAL A 116 9.87 -21.87 -3.50
N ALA A 117 9.77 -21.23 -4.66
CA ALA A 117 10.13 -21.81 -5.96
C ALA A 117 11.64 -22.09 -6.12
N ILE A 118 12.50 -21.37 -5.41
CA ILE A 118 13.93 -21.64 -5.37
C ILE A 118 14.22 -22.85 -4.50
N ARG A 119 13.62 -22.87 -3.30
CA ARG A 119 13.80 -23.94 -2.32
C ARG A 119 13.35 -25.30 -2.86
N ASN A 120 12.22 -25.34 -3.56
CA ASN A 120 11.72 -26.58 -4.16
C ASN A 120 12.35 -26.88 -5.54
N GLY A 121 13.22 -26.00 -6.05
CA GLY A 121 13.91 -26.17 -7.33
C GLY A 121 13.08 -25.86 -8.58
N SER A 122 11.86 -25.34 -8.44
CA SER A 122 10.98 -25.02 -9.58
C SER A 122 11.57 -23.98 -10.53
N LEU A 123 12.34 -23.00 -10.04
CA LEU A 123 13.01 -22.00 -10.90
C LEU A 123 14.17 -22.57 -11.75
N LEU A 124 14.52 -23.86 -11.58
CA LEU A 124 15.40 -24.56 -12.52
C LEU A 124 14.71 -24.85 -13.84
N ASN A 125 13.38 -25.02 -13.83
CA ASN A 125 12.58 -25.10 -15.05
C ASN A 125 12.58 -23.75 -15.76
N ARG A 126 12.92 -23.76 -17.06
CA ARG A 126 12.94 -22.56 -17.90
C ARG A 126 11.56 -21.92 -18.06
N GLU A 127 10.50 -22.72 -18.18
CA GLU A 127 9.13 -22.21 -18.34
C GLU A 127 8.71 -21.44 -17.09
N THR A 128 8.85 -22.06 -15.92
CA THR A 128 8.57 -21.40 -14.64
C THR A 128 9.44 -20.15 -14.45
N ARG A 129 10.73 -20.21 -14.79
CA ARG A 129 11.61 -19.03 -14.72
C ARG A 129 11.11 -17.89 -15.60
N ASN A 130 10.67 -18.19 -16.82
CA ASN A 130 10.11 -17.20 -17.73
C ASN A 130 8.83 -16.59 -17.17
N GLU A 131 7.92 -17.40 -16.57
CA GLU A 131 6.69 -16.88 -15.95
C GLU A 131 6.97 -15.85 -14.84
N TYR A 132 7.96 -16.11 -13.99
CA TYR A 132 8.37 -15.17 -12.94
C TYR A 132 9.10 -13.94 -13.50
N SER A 133 9.89 -14.11 -14.57
CA SER A 133 10.49 -12.98 -15.29
C SER A 133 9.42 -12.08 -15.91
N ASP A 134 8.43 -12.66 -16.58
CA ASP A 134 7.31 -11.94 -17.18
C ASP A 134 6.46 -11.23 -16.13
N LEU A 135 6.29 -11.85 -14.96
CA LEU A 135 5.66 -11.20 -13.81
C LEU A 135 6.42 -9.93 -13.42
N CYS A 136 7.76 -10.00 -13.29
CA CYS A 136 8.56 -8.82 -12.95
C CYS A 136 8.44 -7.73 -14.00
N THR A 137 8.53 -8.08 -15.30
CA THR A 137 8.38 -7.11 -16.40
C THR A 137 7.03 -6.41 -16.37
N ARG A 138 5.93 -7.16 -16.24
CA ARG A 138 4.58 -6.58 -16.15
C ARG A 138 4.41 -5.67 -14.95
N SER A 139 4.95 -6.05 -13.78
CA SER A 139 4.89 -5.22 -12.58
C SER A 139 5.67 -3.92 -12.75
N VAL A 140 6.86 -3.97 -13.37
CA VAL A 140 7.67 -2.78 -13.68
C VAL A 140 6.93 -1.82 -14.62
N GLU A 141 6.31 -2.35 -15.68
CA GLU A 141 5.49 -1.56 -16.60
C GLU A 141 4.31 -0.90 -15.90
N GLN A 142 3.57 -1.68 -15.08
CA GLN A 142 2.44 -1.17 -14.31
C GLN A 142 2.84 -0.03 -13.36
N ILE A 143 3.99 -0.13 -12.69
CA ILE A 143 4.47 0.92 -11.78
C ILE A 143 4.83 2.18 -12.57
N ARG A 144 5.48 2.06 -13.72
CA ARG A 144 5.85 3.20 -14.58
C ARG A 144 4.61 3.92 -15.11
N ASP A 145 3.63 3.18 -15.60
CA ASP A 145 2.35 3.75 -16.07
C ASP A 145 1.63 4.48 -14.94
N LEU A 146 1.64 3.91 -13.76
CA LEU A 146 1.10 4.52 -12.56
C LEU A 146 1.82 5.83 -12.19
N GLN A 147 3.15 5.83 -12.15
CA GLN A 147 3.96 7.03 -11.88
C GLN A 147 3.71 8.14 -12.92
N ALA A 148 3.59 7.78 -14.20
CA ALA A 148 3.25 8.71 -15.27
C ALA A 148 1.84 9.29 -15.08
N SER A 149 0.85 8.46 -14.74
CA SER A 149 -0.54 8.90 -14.53
C SER A 149 -0.68 9.89 -13.37
N VAL A 150 0.03 9.66 -12.26
CA VAL A 150 -0.02 10.55 -11.09
C VAL A 150 0.73 11.86 -11.37
N SER A 151 1.86 11.80 -12.06
CA SER A 151 2.62 13.00 -12.46
C SER A 151 1.81 13.95 -13.35
N GLN A 152 0.89 13.42 -14.17
CA GLN A 152 -0.01 14.21 -15.01
C GLN A 152 -1.22 14.77 -14.25
N ALA A 153 -1.60 14.15 -13.13
CA ALA A 153 -2.78 14.53 -12.34
C ALA A 153 -2.50 15.63 -11.31
N ILE A 154 -1.24 15.94 -11.00
CA ILE A 154 -0.86 17.02 -10.07
C ILE A 154 -1.07 18.37 -10.78
N PRO A 155 -2.00 19.23 -10.31
CA PRO A 155 -2.24 20.52 -10.93
C PRO A 155 -0.99 21.42 -10.83
N ARG A 156 -0.48 21.88 -11.99
CA ARG A 156 0.63 22.85 -12.05
C ARG A 156 0.24 24.26 -11.62
N GLU A 157 -1.06 24.52 -11.48
CA GLU A 157 -1.63 25.83 -11.16
C GLU A 157 -2.34 25.76 -9.81
N SER A 158 -1.57 25.96 -8.73
CA SER A 158 -2.12 26.17 -7.38
C SER A 158 -1.52 27.44 -6.78
N VAL A 159 -2.19 28.01 -5.79
CA VAL A 159 -1.74 29.19 -5.05
C VAL A 159 -0.32 28.98 -4.52
N PRO A 160 0.59 29.97 -4.61
CA PRO A 160 1.97 29.83 -4.11
C PRO A 160 1.97 29.36 -2.65
N GLY A 161 2.68 28.25 -2.37
CA GLY A 161 2.75 27.57 -1.07
C GLY A 161 1.90 26.29 -0.92
N GLU A 162 0.73 26.20 -1.56
CA GLU A 162 -0.14 25.00 -1.50
C GLU A 162 0.36 23.90 -2.45
N SER A 163 0.87 24.32 -3.62
CA SER A 163 1.53 23.42 -4.59
C SER A 163 2.73 22.71 -3.97
N ASP A 164 3.48 23.42 -3.12
CA ASP A 164 4.75 22.94 -2.58
C ASP A 164 4.54 21.86 -1.50
N MET A 165 3.61 22.08 -0.56
CA MET A 165 3.26 21.06 0.45
C MET A 165 2.66 19.80 -0.17
N LYS A 166 1.79 19.95 -1.19
CA LYS A 166 1.19 18.80 -1.85
C LYS A 166 2.21 18.04 -2.71
N ALA A 167 3.13 18.75 -3.37
CA ALA A 167 4.22 18.13 -4.10
C ALA A 167 5.18 17.38 -3.16
N GLU A 168 5.50 17.95 -2.00
CA GLU A 168 6.29 17.31 -0.95
C GLU A 168 5.61 16.04 -0.43
N TRP A 169 4.32 16.13 -0.06
CA TRP A 169 3.53 14.99 0.40
C TRP A 169 3.51 13.86 -0.64
N VAL A 170 3.27 14.19 -1.91
CA VAL A 170 3.31 13.20 -3.01
C VAL A 170 4.72 12.63 -3.19
N GLY A 171 5.75 13.45 -3.00
CA GLY A 171 7.15 13.04 -3.00
C GLY A 171 7.43 11.95 -1.97
N VAL A 172 7.02 12.19 -0.71
CA VAL A 172 7.26 11.31 0.44
C VAL A 172 6.42 10.05 0.39
N TYR A 173 5.10 10.17 0.13
CA TYR A 173 4.17 9.05 0.29
C TYR A 173 3.90 8.27 -0.98
N PHE A 174 4.32 8.77 -2.15
CA PHE A 174 4.08 8.11 -3.42
C PHE A 174 5.34 7.98 -4.29
N VAL A 175 6.00 9.08 -4.66
CA VAL A 175 7.11 9.04 -5.62
C VAL A 175 8.27 8.21 -5.08
N HIS A 176 8.74 8.50 -3.87
CA HIS A 176 9.86 7.79 -3.28
C HIS A 176 9.55 6.30 -3.00
N PRO A 177 8.42 5.92 -2.36
CA PRO A 177 8.07 4.52 -2.15
C PRO A 177 7.89 3.74 -3.46
N THR A 178 7.24 4.32 -4.47
CA THR A 178 7.06 3.64 -5.76
C THR A 178 8.37 3.42 -6.49
N GLN A 179 9.34 4.34 -6.35
CA GLN A 179 10.68 4.17 -6.89
C GLN A 179 11.44 3.02 -6.23
N ILE A 180 11.38 2.91 -4.89
CA ILE A 180 11.97 1.77 -4.16
C ILE A 180 11.37 0.44 -4.65
N ILE A 181 10.04 0.38 -4.80
CA ILE A 181 9.35 -0.84 -5.26
C ILE A 181 9.72 -1.17 -6.71
N LEU A 182 9.83 -0.16 -7.57
CA LEU A 182 10.26 -0.32 -8.95
C LEU A 182 11.67 -0.93 -9.02
N GLU A 183 12.61 -0.40 -8.25
CA GLU A 183 13.97 -0.92 -8.15
C GLU A 183 13.97 -2.36 -7.64
N ALA A 184 13.21 -2.65 -6.59
CA ALA A 184 13.08 -3.99 -6.04
C ALA A 184 12.57 -5.02 -7.06
N TRP A 185 11.57 -4.68 -7.87
CA TRP A 185 11.11 -5.55 -8.97
C TRP A 185 12.19 -5.77 -10.04
N ASN A 186 12.93 -4.73 -10.42
CA ASN A 186 14.03 -4.87 -11.36
C ASN A 186 15.13 -5.77 -10.79
N ASP A 187 15.41 -5.65 -9.49
CA ASP A 187 16.43 -6.44 -8.79
C ASP A 187 16.03 -7.91 -8.70
N LEU A 188 14.77 -8.17 -8.34
CA LEU A 188 14.17 -9.49 -8.36
C LEU A 188 14.24 -10.13 -9.75
N GLY A 189 13.88 -9.38 -10.80
CA GLY A 189 13.96 -9.84 -12.18
C GLY A 189 15.37 -10.21 -12.61
N ARG A 190 16.37 -9.36 -12.29
CA ARG A 190 17.79 -9.65 -12.57
C ARG A 190 18.25 -10.90 -11.82
N ALA A 191 17.85 -11.05 -10.57
CA ALA A 191 18.24 -12.20 -9.77
C ALA A 191 17.68 -13.53 -10.28
N ILE A 192 16.41 -13.53 -10.72
CA ILE A 192 15.77 -14.71 -11.32
C ILE A 192 16.49 -15.14 -12.61
N GLN A 193 17.01 -14.19 -13.38
CA GLN A 193 17.69 -14.48 -14.65
C GLN A 193 19.16 -14.86 -14.47
N ASN A 194 19.89 -14.15 -13.62
CA ASN A 194 21.36 -14.18 -13.62
C ASN A 194 21.98 -14.82 -12.36
N ASP A 195 21.29 -14.77 -11.22
CA ASP A 195 21.91 -15.03 -9.89
C ASP A 195 21.24 -16.17 -9.11
N LEU A 196 20.47 -17.03 -9.76
CA LEU A 196 19.86 -18.23 -9.15
C LEU A 196 20.85 -19.07 -8.30
N PRO A 197 22.10 -19.32 -8.75
CA PRO A 197 23.09 -20.02 -7.93
C PRO A 197 23.52 -19.22 -6.70
N ALA A 198 23.67 -17.90 -6.81
CA ALA A 198 24.09 -17.02 -5.72
C ALA A 198 23.00 -16.83 -4.66
N TRP A 199 21.73 -16.79 -5.08
CA TRP A 199 20.56 -16.81 -4.20
C TRP A 199 20.42 -18.13 -3.44
N ARG A 200 20.77 -19.26 -4.09
CA ARG A 200 20.81 -20.57 -3.43
C ARG A 200 21.97 -20.72 -2.44
N LEU A 201 23.08 -20.00 -2.66
CA LEU A 201 24.32 -20.06 -1.87
C LEU A 201 24.48 -18.88 -0.89
N GLU A 202 23.40 -18.17 -0.55
CA GLU A 202 23.37 -17.13 0.50
C GLU A 202 24.29 -15.91 0.29
N ARG A 203 24.67 -15.55 -0.95
CA ARG A 203 25.41 -14.29 -1.17
C ARG A 203 24.54 -13.04 -1.19
N VAL A 204 23.23 -13.19 -1.15
CA VAL A 204 22.29 -12.07 -1.10
C VAL A 204 21.69 -12.03 0.29
N ASP A 205 21.97 -10.95 1.03
CA ASP A 205 21.32 -10.69 2.30
C ASP A 205 19.81 -10.61 2.06
N GLY A 206 19.07 -11.65 2.45
CA GLY A 206 17.64 -11.74 2.22
C GLY A 206 16.83 -10.62 2.90
N GLY A 207 17.44 -9.85 3.82
CA GLY A 207 16.87 -8.63 4.37
C GLY A 207 16.87 -7.46 3.40
N GLN A 208 17.79 -7.41 2.45
CA GLN A 208 17.96 -6.30 1.50
C GLN A 208 16.90 -6.29 0.39
N LEU A 209 16.19 -7.41 0.18
CA LEU A 209 15.12 -7.55 -0.81
C LEU A 209 13.72 -7.34 -0.24
N VAL A 210 13.57 -7.37 1.09
CA VAL A 210 12.29 -7.04 1.74
C VAL A 210 12.21 -5.52 1.79
N ILE A 211 11.14 -4.96 1.25
CA ILE A 211 10.92 -3.52 1.12
C ILE A 211 9.72 -3.04 1.94
N TRP A 212 9.06 -3.93 2.65
CA TRP A 212 7.98 -3.56 3.56
C TRP A 212 8.46 -2.51 4.56
N HIS A 213 7.82 -1.34 4.50
CA HIS A 213 8.05 -0.24 5.42
C HIS A 213 6.69 0.31 5.85
N PRO A 214 6.42 0.41 7.17
CA PRO A 214 5.13 0.86 7.70
C PRO A 214 4.91 2.37 7.57
N LEU A 215 5.43 3.03 6.53
CA LEU A 215 5.22 4.46 6.21
C LEU A 215 3.76 4.90 6.35
N ILE A 216 2.85 4.02 5.95
CA ILE A 216 1.42 4.29 5.91
C ILE A 216 0.79 4.22 7.30
N GLN A 217 1.44 3.53 8.23
CA GLN A 217 1.04 3.43 9.63
C GLN A 217 1.63 4.55 10.44
N GLU A 218 2.83 5.03 10.11
CA GLU A 218 3.36 6.29 10.63
C GLU A 218 2.40 7.44 10.26
N ALA A 219 2.05 7.56 8.97
CA ALA A 219 1.07 8.55 8.51
C ALA A 219 -0.33 8.35 9.13
N ALA A 220 -0.77 7.12 9.33
CA ALA A 220 -2.07 6.85 9.94
C ALA A 220 -2.06 7.06 11.46
N ALA A 221 -0.94 6.84 12.15
CA ALA A 221 -0.80 7.01 13.59
C ALA A 221 -0.93 8.48 13.97
N GLU A 222 -0.26 9.37 13.23
CA GLU A 222 -0.41 10.83 13.40
C GLU A 222 -1.88 11.26 13.27
N ASN A 223 -2.58 10.74 12.28
CA ASN A 223 -4.00 11.05 12.08
C ASN A 223 -4.90 10.43 13.17
N ARG A 224 -4.57 9.25 13.72
CA ARG A 224 -5.38 8.56 14.73
C ARG A 224 -5.44 9.29 16.07
N GLU A 225 -4.37 9.98 16.47
CA GLU A 225 -4.41 10.78 17.70
C GLU A 225 -5.51 11.83 17.65
N SER A 226 -5.67 12.44 16.47
CA SER A 226 -6.70 13.45 16.22
C SER A 226 -8.13 12.88 16.20
N HIS A 227 -8.33 11.57 15.99
CA HIS A 227 -9.67 10.96 15.95
C HIS A 227 -10.38 10.96 17.32
N THR A 228 -9.69 11.37 18.38
CA THR A 228 -10.28 11.61 19.71
C THR A 228 -10.94 12.98 19.84
N GLU A 229 -10.72 13.87 18.86
CA GLU A 229 -11.26 15.24 18.84
C GLU A 229 -12.67 15.32 18.22
N HIS A 230 -13.20 16.55 18.15
CA HIS A 230 -14.45 16.82 17.44
C HIS A 230 -14.28 16.67 15.93
N PHE A 231 -15.19 15.92 15.32
CA PHE A 231 -15.29 15.79 13.88
C PHE A 231 -16.08 16.95 13.27
N TYR A 232 -15.52 17.53 12.22
CA TYR A 232 -16.11 18.53 11.36
C TYR A 232 -16.38 17.93 9.98
N GLN A 233 -17.16 18.62 9.15
CA GLN A 233 -17.45 18.19 7.78
C GLN A 233 -17.16 19.33 6.81
N CYS A 234 -16.36 19.06 5.78
CA CYS A 234 -16.08 20.05 4.75
C CYS A 234 -17.30 20.22 3.81
N PRO A 235 -17.39 21.31 3.02
CA PRO A 235 -18.48 21.51 2.05
C PRO A 235 -18.70 20.36 1.06
N ARG A 236 -17.67 19.53 0.80
CA ARG A 236 -17.77 18.33 -0.06
C ARG A 236 -18.20 17.05 0.68
N GLY A 237 -18.45 17.15 1.98
CA GLY A 237 -18.96 16.07 2.82
C GLY A 237 -17.90 15.17 3.46
N HIS A 238 -16.61 15.49 3.33
CA HIS A 238 -15.54 14.73 3.97
C HIS A 238 -15.45 15.07 5.45
N PRO A 239 -15.41 14.07 6.36
CA PRO A 239 -15.10 14.35 7.75
C PRO A 239 -13.63 14.70 7.92
N TYR A 240 -13.35 15.56 8.90
CA TYR A 240 -12.00 15.87 9.32
C TYR A 240 -11.99 16.26 10.79
N THR A 241 -10.84 16.12 11.43
CA THR A 241 -10.54 16.74 12.74
C THR A 241 -9.62 17.93 12.50
N ARG A 242 -9.57 18.89 13.42
CA ARG A 242 -8.76 20.10 13.19
C ARG A 242 -7.26 19.76 13.15
N GLY A 243 -6.82 18.75 13.90
CA GLY A 243 -5.44 18.25 13.87
C GLY A 243 -4.99 17.66 12.52
N GLU A 244 -5.91 17.24 11.66
CA GLU A 244 -5.58 16.68 10.34
C GLU A 244 -5.45 17.74 9.25
N CYS A 245 -5.96 18.95 9.51
CA CYS A 245 -6.00 19.98 8.49
C CYS A 245 -4.63 20.63 8.30
N ALA A 246 -4.22 20.77 7.04
CA ALA A 246 -3.12 21.66 6.70
C ALA A 246 -3.54 23.11 6.99
N SER A 247 -2.66 23.87 7.64
CA SER A 247 -2.84 25.30 7.91
C SER A 247 -1.78 26.10 7.17
N VAL A 248 -2.19 26.86 6.16
CA VAL A 248 -1.28 27.64 5.30
C VAL A 248 -1.79 29.07 5.22
N LEU A 249 -0.93 30.04 5.57
CA LEU A 249 -1.23 31.48 5.51
C LEU A 249 -2.55 31.86 6.21
N GLY A 250 -2.80 31.28 7.39
CA GLY A 250 -4.01 31.57 8.16
C GLY A 250 -5.28 30.85 7.66
N ARG A 251 -5.18 29.96 6.66
CA ARG A 251 -6.30 29.18 6.12
C ARG A 251 -6.16 27.71 6.47
N ILE A 252 -7.27 27.10 6.86
CA ILE A 252 -7.39 25.69 7.19
C ILE A 252 -7.96 24.96 5.97
N TRP A 253 -7.31 23.86 5.59
CA TRP A 253 -7.64 23.11 4.37
C TRP A 253 -8.11 21.70 4.70
N CYS A 254 -9.14 21.24 3.98
CA CYS A 254 -9.65 19.88 4.13
C CYS A 254 -8.57 18.86 3.73
N PRO A 255 -8.20 17.90 4.60
CA PRO A 255 -7.14 16.92 4.32
C PRO A 255 -7.48 15.98 3.16
N GLU A 256 -8.77 15.84 2.82
CA GLU A 256 -9.21 14.88 1.79
C GLU A 256 -9.29 15.50 0.39
N CYS A 257 -9.61 16.79 0.30
CA CYS A 257 -9.96 17.40 -0.99
C CYS A 257 -9.41 18.79 -1.22
N GLY A 258 -8.62 19.34 -0.29
CA GLY A 258 -7.93 20.61 -0.46
C GLY A 258 -8.84 21.82 -0.63
N ILE A 259 -10.10 21.76 -0.19
CA ILE A 259 -10.93 22.96 -0.13
C ILE A 259 -10.69 23.68 1.20
N THR A 260 -10.69 25.01 1.20
CA THR A 260 -10.65 25.79 2.44
C THR A 260 -11.89 25.46 3.29
N VAL A 261 -11.66 25.11 4.55
CA VAL A 261 -12.71 24.80 5.55
C VAL A 261 -12.79 25.82 6.67
N GLY A 262 -11.85 26.75 6.73
CA GLY A 262 -11.87 27.84 7.70
C GLY A 262 -10.62 28.68 7.66
N TYR A 263 -10.52 29.59 8.63
CA TYR A 263 -9.32 30.34 8.94
C TYR A 263 -8.79 29.88 10.30
N SER A 264 -7.47 29.84 10.45
CA SER A 264 -6.85 29.64 11.76
C SER A 264 -6.84 31.00 12.46
N ASP A 265 -7.38 31.04 13.67
CA ASP A 265 -7.28 32.22 14.56
C ASP A 265 -5.81 32.53 14.89
#